data_AF-Q4U8J2-F1
#
_entry.id   AF-Q4U8J2-F1
#
_cell.length_a   1.000
_cell.length_b   1.000
_cell.length_c   1.000
_cell.angle_alpha   90.00
_cell.angle_beta   90.00
_cell.angle_gamma   90.00
#
_symmetry.space_group_name_H-M   'P 1'
#
loop_
_entity.id
_entity.type
_entity.pdbx_description
1 polymer ?
#
loop_
_entity_poly.entity_id
_entity_poly.type
_entity_poly.pdbx_seq_one_letter_code
_entity_poly.pdbx_strand_id
1 'polypeptide(L)'
;MPTKSLVNRVLRWREFFRTNKYPPLGNEAAEGPKSKYTNFSLQHAMEKYNFLPTFLLKREFLLSMCSKNPELVKDAFFGDKYKYNLETDLPPPNTVQMNKEDLKQHK
;
A
#
# COMPACT_ATOMS: atom_id res chain seq x y z
N MET A 1 -11.59 11.80 -14.26
CA MET A 1 -10.77 11.14 -15.30
C MET A 1 -9.30 11.27 -14.92
N PRO A 2 -8.55 10.16 -14.75
CA PRO A 2 -7.11 10.22 -14.53
C PRO A 2 -6.41 10.77 -15.78
N THR A 3 -5.57 11.78 -15.61
CA THR A 3 -4.83 12.39 -16.72
C THR A 3 -3.57 11.58 -17.04
N LYS A 4 -3.15 11.58 -18.31
CA LYS A 4 -1.91 10.92 -18.78
C LYS A 4 -0.68 11.30 -17.94
N SER A 5 -0.63 12.53 -17.44
CA SER A 5 0.46 13.03 -16.58
C SER A 5 0.47 12.38 -15.20
N LEU A 6 -0.69 12.13 -14.59
CA LEU A 6 -0.81 11.45 -13.30
C LEU A 6 -0.37 9.99 -13.41
N VAL A 7 -0.83 9.28 -14.45
CA VAL A 7 -0.45 7.88 -14.69
C VAL A 7 1.07 7.76 -14.88
N ASN A 8 1.66 8.62 -15.70
CA ASN A 8 3.11 8.64 -15.90
C ASN A 8 3.89 8.93 -14.61
N ARG A 9 3.36 9.80 -13.73
CA ARG A 9 3.98 10.09 -12.43
C ARG A 9 3.97 8.85 -11.53
N VAL A 10 2.84 8.14 -11.45
CA VAL A 10 2.73 6.90 -10.66
C VAL A 10 3.68 5.83 -11.18
N LEU A 11 3.76 5.64 -12.51
CA LEU A 11 4.66 4.67 -13.12
C LEU A 11 6.14 5.00 -12.88
N ARG A 12 6.51 6.28 -12.88
CA ARG A 12 7.88 6.70 -12.52
C ARG A 12 8.24 6.32 -11.08
N TRP A 13 7.34 6.57 -10.13
CA TRP A 13 7.56 6.18 -8.73
C TRP A 13 7.64 4.66 -8.58
N ARG A 14 6.77 3.92 -9.26
CA ARG A 14 6.83 2.44 -9.28
C ARG A 14 8.16 1.94 -9.79
N GLU A 15 8.63 2.48 -10.92
CA GLU A 15 9.91 2.08 -11.51
C GLU A 15 11.07 2.43 -10.58
N PHE A 16 11.06 3.62 -9.98
CA PHE A 16 12.06 4.04 -9.00
C PHE A 16 12.13 3.12 -7.78
N PHE A 17 11.00 2.70 -7.23
CA PHE A 17 10.97 1.74 -6.11
C PHE A 17 11.38 0.33 -6.52
N ARG A 18 11.24 -0.04 -7.81
CA ARG A 18 11.68 -1.33 -8.33
C ARG A 18 13.18 -1.36 -8.57
N THR A 19 13.74 -0.28 -9.10
CA THR A 19 15.17 -0.18 -9.42
C THR A 19 16.02 0.07 -8.19
N ASN A 20 15.52 0.85 -7.23
CA ASN A 20 16.17 1.01 -5.94
C ASN A 20 15.87 -0.19 -5.04
N LYS A 21 16.75 -1.19 -5.12
CA LYS A 21 16.86 -2.21 -4.07
C LYS A 21 17.10 -1.49 -2.74
N TYR A 22 16.38 -1.90 -1.70
CA TYR A 22 16.49 -1.29 -0.37
C TYR A 22 17.97 -1.13 0.00
N PRO A 23 18.42 0.10 0.34
CA PRO A 23 19.79 0.28 0.77
C PRO A 23 20.04 -0.59 1.99
N PRO A 24 21.28 -1.09 2.17
CA PRO A 24 21.65 -1.83 3.36
C PRO A 24 21.24 -1.01 4.58
N LEU A 25 20.33 -1.54 5.38
CA LEU A 25 19.96 -0.92 6.64
C LEU A 25 21.21 -0.94 7.49
N GLY A 26 21.60 0.20 8.07
CA GLY A 26 22.88 0.42 8.77
C GLY A 26 23.13 -0.42 10.04
N ASN A 27 22.52 -1.60 10.12
CA ASN A 27 22.76 -2.66 11.07
C ASN A 27 23.96 -3.55 10.66
N GLU A 28 24.59 -3.29 9.50
CA GLU A 28 25.70 -4.10 8.97
C GLU A 28 27.03 -3.85 9.69
N ALA A 29 27.21 -2.68 10.33
CA ALA A 29 28.38 -2.38 11.14
C ALA A 29 28.03 -2.49 12.64
N ALA A 30 28.33 -3.65 13.24
CA ALA A 30 28.06 -3.90 14.66
C ALA A 30 28.84 -2.94 15.57
N GLU A 31 30.10 -2.63 15.22
CA GLU A 31 31.01 -1.84 16.04
C GLU A 31 31.90 -0.93 15.17
N GLY A 32 32.24 0.26 15.68
CA GLY A 32 33.17 1.20 15.03
C GLY A 32 32.64 2.64 14.89
N PRO A 33 33.47 3.57 14.40
CA PRO A 33 33.06 4.94 14.16
C PRO A 33 31.93 4.95 13.12
N LYS A 34 30.79 5.57 13.46
CA LYS A 34 29.50 5.56 12.71
C LYS A 34 28.57 4.37 12.99
N SER A 35 28.90 3.46 13.91
CA SER A 35 27.92 2.49 14.42
C SER A 35 26.78 3.24 15.13
N LYS A 36 25.54 2.83 14.86
CA LYS A 36 24.36 3.38 15.53
C LYS A 36 24.13 2.62 16.83
N TYR A 37 23.58 3.30 17.82
CA TYR A 37 23.17 2.62 19.05
C TYR A 37 22.24 1.45 18.73
N THR A 38 22.56 0.28 19.27
CA THR A 38 21.74 -0.92 19.19
C THR A 38 21.93 -1.74 20.47
N ASN A 39 20.82 -2.17 21.08
CA ASN A 39 20.82 -3.21 22.12
C ASN A 39 20.20 -4.51 21.56
N PHE A 40 20.33 -4.72 20.25
CA PHE A 40 19.76 -5.84 19.52
C PHE A 40 20.89 -6.71 18.98
N SER A 41 20.85 -8.01 19.26
CA SER A 41 21.90 -8.99 18.94
C SER A 41 21.44 -10.11 17.98
N LEU A 42 20.21 -10.02 17.46
CA LEU A 42 19.62 -11.02 16.56
C LEU A 42 19.64 -10.53 15.09
N GLN A 43 20.75 -9.94 14.64
CA GLN A 43 20.91 -9.39 13.29
C GLN A 43 20.63 -10.46 12.22
N HIS A 44 21.20 -11.66 12.36
CA HIS A 44 21.03 -12.78 11.43
C HIS A 44 19.54 -13.19 11.24
N ALA A 45 18.72 -13.03 12.27
CA ALA A 45 17.28 -13.27 12.18
C ALA A 45 16.57 -12.08 11.52
N MET A 46 16.92 -10.86 11.93
CA MET A 46 16.31 -9.62 11.45
C MET A 46 16.63 -9.31 9.99
N GLU A 47 17.75 -9.77 9.46
CA GLU A 47 18.15 -9.58 8.06
C GLU A 47 17.05 -9.99 7.06
N LYS A 48 16.33 -11.07 7.37
CA LYS A 48 15.21 -11.59 6.54
C LYS A 48 13.95 -10.72 6.65
N TYR A 49 13.81 -9.98 7.74
CA TYR A 49 12.62 -9.22 8.11
C TYR A 49 12.88 -7.70 8.22
N ASN A 50 14.00 -7.24 7.69
CA ASN A 50 14.45 -5.86 7.69
C ASN A 50 13.43 -4.87 7.06
N PHE A 51 12.52 -5.37 6.22
CA PHE A 51 11.43 -4.58 5.64
C PHE A 51 10.27 -4.29 6.62
N LEU A 52 10.14 -5.05 7.71
CA LEU A 52 9.00 -4.98 8.63
C LEU A 52 8.78 -3.58 9.22
N PRO A 53 9.80 -2.86 9.74
CA PRO A 53 9.57 -1.53 10.31
C PRO A 53 8.97 -0.56 9.31
N THR A 54 9.52 -0.51 8.10
CA THR A 54 9.01 0.35 7.01
C THR A 54 7.61 -0.09 6.55
N PHE A 55 7.34 -1.39 6.53
CA PHE A 55 6.02 -1.92 6.18
C PHE A 55 4.95 -1.51 7.20
N LEU A 56 5.22 -1.67 8.50
CA LEU A 56 4.30 -1.29 9.57
C LEU A 56 4.04 0.21 9.57
N LEU A 57 5.09 1.04 9.45
CA LEU A 57 4.96 2.50 9.35
C LEU A 57 4.06 2.92 8.17
N LYS A 58 4.21 2.30 7.01
CA LYS A 58 3.35 2.57 5.84
C LYS A 58 1.90 2.20 6.11
N ARG A 59 1.63 1.11 6.84
CA ARG A 59 0.27 0.70 7.22
C ARG A 59 -0.35 1.69 8.21
N GLU A 60 0.39 2.13 9.21
CA GLU A 60 -0.08 3.15 10.16
C GLU A 60 -0.49 4.44 9.45
N PHE A 61 0.34 4.90 8.50
CA PHE A 61 0.02 6.07 7.70
C PHE A 61 -1.20 5.86 6.80
N LEU A 62 -1.30 4.69 6.17
CA LEU A 62 -2.43 4.34 5.32
C LEU A 62 -3.74 4.33 6.12
N LEU A 63 -3.76 3.77 7.33
CA LEU A 63 -4.94 3.75 8.19
C LEU A 63 -5.44 5.18 8.49
N SER A 64 -4.53 6.09 8.82
CA SER A 64 -4.86 7.51 9.05
C SER A 64 -5.44 8.17 7.79
N MET A 65 -4.89 7.87 6.61
CA MET A 65 -5.40 8.42 5.35
C MET A 65 -6.78 7.84 4.97
N CYS A 66 -6.95 6.52 5.16
CA CYS A 66 -8.21 5.82 4.91
C CYS A 66 -9.32 6.26 5.85
N SER A 67 -9.00 6.63 7.09
CA SER A 67 -9.99 7.19 8.02
C SER A 67 -10.63 8.49 7.49
N LYS A 68 -9.91 9.28 6.69
CA LYS A 68 -10.43 10.49 6.05
C LYS A 68 -11.05 10.22 4.68
N ASN A 69 -10.48 9.28 3.92
CA ASN A 69 -10.99 8.91 2.60
C ASN A 69 -10.79 7.39 2.36
N PRO A 70 -11.83 6.56 2.59
CA PRO A 70 -11.72 5.12 2.44
C PRO A 70 -11.58 4.67 0.97
N GLU A 71 -11.98 5.50 0.01
CA GLU A 71 -11.90 5.18 -1.42
C GLU A 71 -10.45 5.07 -1.92
N LEU A 72 -9.47 5.59 -1.16
CA LEU A 72 -8.04 5.51 -1.48
C LEU A 72 -7.53 4.07 -1.64
N VAL A 73 -8.18 3.10 -1.00
CA VAL A 73 -7.81 1.68 -1.05
C VAL A 73 -8.83 0.84 -1.83
N LYS A 74 -9.85 1.45 -2.44
CA LYS A 74 -10.86 0.74 -3.22
C LYS A 74 -10.24 -0.02 -4.39
N ASP A 75 -9.28 0.64 -5.05
CA ASP A 75 -8.52 0.09 -6.18
C ASP A 75 -7.24 -0.63 -5.73
N ALA A 76 -6.93 -0.61 -4.43
CA ALA A 76 -5.89 -1.46 -3.89
C ALA A 76 -6.43 -2.89 -4.00
N PHE A 77 -5.90 -3.64 -4.96
CA PHE A 77 -6.25 -5.03 -5.21
C PHE A 77 -5.90 -5.88 -3.97
N PHE A 78 -6.76 -5.85 -2.94
CA PHE A 78 -6.88 -6.95 -2.02
C PHE A 78 -7.44 -8.09 -2.86
N GLY A 79 -6.62 -9.12 -3.10
CA GLY A 79 -7.11 -10.33 -3.75
C GLY A 79 -8.35 -10.83 -3.03
N ASP A 80 -9.21 -11.58 -3.73
CA ASP A 80 -10.54 -11.96 -3.24
C ASP A 80 -10.53 -12.65 -1.85
N LYS A 81 -9.40 -13.22 -1.46
CA LYS A 81 -9.14 -13.79 -0.12
C LYS A 81 -9.39 -12.84 1.06
N TYR A 82 -9.28 -11.53 0.87
CA TYR A 82 -9.44 -10.54 1.96
C TYR A 82 -10.65 -9.61 1.75
N LYS A 83 -11.52 -9.93 0.78
CA LYS A 83 -12.80 -9.25 0.61
C LYS A 83 -13.83 -9.95 1.49
N TYR A 84 -14.32 -9.25 2.50
CA TYR A 84 -15.45 -9.71 3.30
C TYR A 84 -16.68 -8.98 2.79
N ASN A 85 -17.60 -9.72 2.17
CA ASN A 85 -18.93 -9.21 1.88
C ASN A 85 -19.70 -9.23 3.20
N LEU A 86 -20.10 -8.06 3.69
CA LEU A 86 -21.03 -7.96 4.80
C LEU A 86 -22.42 -8.22 4.22
N GLU A 87 -22.93 -9.43 4.39
CA GLU A 87 -24.35 -9.70 4.18
C GLU A 87 -25.12 -8.98 5.30
N THR A 88 -25.97 -8.04 4.89
CA THR A 88 -26.83 -7.30 5.81
C THR A 88 -28.27 -7.49 5.37
N ASP A 89 -29.18 -7.75 6.32
CA ASP A 89 -30.63 -7.76 6.06
C ASP A 89 -31.20 -6.36 5.78
N LEU A 90 -30.34 -5.33 5.77
CA LEU A 90 -30.71 -3.97 5.42
C LEU A 90 -31.05 -3.93 3.92
N PRO A 91 -32.17 -3.29 3.55
CA PRO A 91 -32.50 -3.14 2.13
C PRO A 91 -31.38 -2.37 1.42
N PRO A 92 -31.02 -2.76 0.19
CA PRO A 92 -30.01 -2.06 -0.59
C PRO A 92 -30.38 -0.57 -0.68
N PRO A 93 -29.40 0.36 -0.57
CA PRO A 93 -29.70 1.78 -0.64
C PRO A 93 -30.44 2.06 -1.94
N ASN A 94 -31.68 2.56 -1.83
CA ASN A 94 -32.55 2.79 -2.98
C ASN A 94 -31.84 3.72 -3.99
N THR A 95 -31.48 3.14 -5.14
CA THR A 95 -31.19 3.81 -6.41
C THR A 95 -30.19 4.97 -6.37
N VAL A 96 -28.89 4.66 -6.54
CA VAL A 96 -28.11 5.48 -7.48
C VAL A 96 -28.65 5.12 -8.87
N GLN A 97 -29.42 6.01 -9.48
CA GLN A 97 -29.88 5.83 -10.85
C GLN A 97 -28.65 5.74 -11.77
N MET A 98 -28.24 4.52 -12.14
CA MET A 98 -27.32 4.33 -13.25
C MET A 98 -28.09 4.64 -14.54
N ASN A 99 -27.72 5.73 -15.19
CA ASN A 99 -28.29 6.09 -16.49
C ASN A 99 -27.98 4.98 -17.50
N LYS A 100 -29.02 4.52 -18.22
CA LYS A 100 -28.97 3.43 -19.20
C LYS A 100 -28.06 3.70 -20.41
N GLU A 101 -27.42 4.86 -20.49
CA GLU A 101 -26.48 5.22 -21.55
C GLU A 101 -25.11 4.55 -21.36
N ASP A 102 -24.72 4.22 -20.12
CA ASP A 102 -23.41 3.61 -19.82
C ASP A 102 -23.31 2.12 -20.21
N LEU A 103 -24.43 1.47 -20.55
CA LEU A 103 -24.50 0.04 -20.88
C LEU A 103 -24.39 -0.27 -22.39
N LYS A 104 -24.30 0.73 -23.27
CA LYS A 104 -24.31 0.51 -24.74
C LYS A 104 -22.96 0.55 -25.43
N GLN A 105 -21.86 0.82 -24.74
CA GLN A 105 -20.53 0.73 -25.34
C GLN A 105 -19.84 -0.52 -24.84
N HIS A 106 -20.14 -1.68 -25.43
CA HIS A 106 -19.25 -2.83 -25.62
C HIS A 106 -20.09 -3.97 -26.24
N LYS A 107 -20.35 -3.84 -27.54
CA LYS A 107 -20.57 -4.98 -28.43
C LYS A 107 -19.41 -5.02 -29.42
#